data_AF-A0A7X9BLW9-F1
#
_entry.id   AF-A0A7X9BLW9-F1
#
_cell.length_a   1.000
_cell.length_b   1.000
_cell.length_c   1.000
_cell.angle_alpha   90.00
_cell.angle_beta   90.00
_cell.angle_gamma   90.00
#
_symmetry.space_group_name_H-M   'P 1'
#
loop_
_entity.id
_entity.type
_entity.pdbx_description
1 polymer ?
#
loop_
_entity_poly.entity_id
_entity_poly.type
_entity_poly.pdbx_seq_one_letter_code
_entity_poly.pdbx_strand_id
1 'polypeptide(L)'
;MNLFDPQGLKREIEELEKKTCQTGFWDDNQEAQRVLKQISDLRESVRVHEELCQEAEDICGLLQLTVQEDDQELYQETVEELVELQKRFEDYEL
;
A
#
# COMPACT_ATOMS: atom_id res chain seq x y z
N MET A 1 5.24 -12.23 3.98
CA MET A 1 5.12 -10.80 4.31
C MET A 1 3.63 -10.55 4.49
N ASN A 2 3.17 -10.17 5.68
CA ASN A 2 1.74 -9.96 5.92
C ASN A 2 1.38 -8.53 5.50
N LEU A 3 0.79 -8.39 4.31
CA LEU A 3 0.50 -7.09 3.71
C LEU A 3 -0.66 -6.35 4.39
N PHE A 4 -1.51 -7.09 5.10
CA PHE A 4 -2.62 -6.55 5.90
C PHE A 4 -2.17 -6.07 7.30
N ASP A 5 -0.86 -6.05 7.56
CA ASP A 5 -0.28 -5.43 8.76
C ASP A 5 0.70 -4.31 8.36
N PRO A 6 0.21 -3.16 7.83
CA PRO A 6 1.06 -2.03 7.48
C PRO A 6 1.85 -1.50 8.67
N GLN A 7 1.37 -1.71 9.90
CA GLN A 7 2.09 -1.34 11.13
C GLN A 7 3.30 -2.25 11.36
N GLY A 8 3.16 -3.55 11.15
CA GLY A 8 4.26 -4.52 11.16
C GLY A 8 5.33 -4.17 10.11
N LEU A 9 4.91 -3.87 8.88
CA LEU A 9 5.82 -3.48 7.79
C LEU A 9 6.58 -2.18 8.12
N LYS A 10 5.89 -1.16 8.65
CA LYS A 10 6.52 0.09 9.10
C LYS A 10 7.55 -0.12 10.21
N ARG A 11 7.26 -1.01 11.17
CA ARG A 11 8.23 -1.37 12.23
C ARG A 11 9.46 -2.07 11.64
N GLU A 12 9.28 -2.98 10.70
CA GLU A 12 10.39 -3.66 10.03
C GLU A 12 11.28 -2.67 9.25
N ILE A 13 10.66 -1.71 8.54
CA ILE A 13 11.38 -0.60 7.89
C ILE A 13 12.23 0.17 8.92
N GLU A 14 11.64 0.59 10.04
CA GLU A 14 12.36 1.33 11.08
C GLU A 14 13.55 0.53 11.65
N GLU A 15 13.40 -0.79 11.82
CA GLU A 15 14.48 -1.65 12.29
C GLU A 15 15.62 -1.75 11.28
N LEU A 16 15.30 -1.90 9.99
CA LEU A 16 16.29 -1.92 8.91
C LEU A 16 16.98 -0.56 8.76
N GLU A 17 16.25 0.55 8.85
CA GLU A 17 16.81 1.90 8.85
C GLU A 17 17.78 2.12 10.00
N LYS A 18 17.45 1.66 11.21
CA LYS A 18 18.38 1.69 12.35
C LYS A 18 19.66 0.91 12.07
N LYS A 19 19.60 -0.21 11.34
CA LYS A 19 20.81 -0.95 10.92
C LYS A 19 21.67 -0.12 9.98
N THR A 20 21.07 0.65 9.07
CA THR A 20 21.83 1.51 8.14
C THR A 20 22.64 2.61 8.83
N CYS A 21 22.24 2.98 10.05
CA CYS A 21 22.93 3.96 10.89
C CYS A 21 24.06 3.36 11.75
N GLN A 22 24.24 2.03 11.76
CA GLN A 22 25.28 1.39 12.58
C GLN A 22 26.68 1.62 12.00
N THR A 23 27.66 1.77 12.88
CA THR A 23 29.07 1.84 12.49
C THR A 23 29.50 0.53 11.81
N GLY A 24 30.16 0.63 10.67
CA GLY A 24 30.60 -0.52 9.88
C GLY A 24 29.54 -1.12 8.95
N PHE A 25 28.30 -0.59 8.95
CA PHE A 25 27.26 -1.03 8.00
C PHE A 25 27.68 -0.86 6.54
N TRP A 26 28.40 0.23 6.25
CA TRP A 26 28.89 0.55 4.90
C TRP A 26 30.18 -0.18 4.52
N ASP A 27 30.78 -0.94 5.44
CA ASP A 27 32.02 -1.68 5.18
C ASP A 27 31.77 -2.90 4.27
N ASP A 28 30.56 -3.45 4.32
CA ASP A 28 30.09 -4.49 3.40
C ASP A 28 29.07 -3.91 2.40
N ASN A 29 29.56 -3.58 1.21
CA ASN A 29 28.73 -2.98 0.16
C ASN A 29 27.59 -3.90 -0.32
N GLN A 30 27.79 -5.23 -0.31
CA GLN A 30 26.75 -6.17 -0.75
C GLN A 30 25.61 -6.24 0.27
N GLU A 31 25.95 -6.30 1.56
CA GLU A 31 24.94 -6.33 2.61
C GLU A 31 24.20 -4.99 2.71
N ALA A 32 24.90 -3.86 2.58
CA ALA A 32 24.28 -2.55 2.52
C ALA A 32 23.27 -2.43 1.37
N GLN A 33 23.62 -2.89 0.16
CA GLN A 33 22.71 -2.92 -0.98
C GLN A 33 21.50 -3.83 -0.75
N ARG A 34 21.70 -5.00 -0.13
CA ARG A 34 20.60 -5.92 0.19
C ARG A 34 19.60 -5.27 1.15
N VAL A 35 20.08 -4.65 2.23
CA VAL A 35 19.23 -4.01 3.24
C VAL A 35 18.48 -2.81 2.66
N LEU A 36 19.15 -1.98 1.84
CA LEU A 36 18.50 -0.86 1.16
C LEU A 36 17.42 -1.32 0.20
N LYS A 37 17.66 -2.41 -0.53
CA LYS A 37 16.64 -3.01 -1.41
C LYS A 37 15.44 -3.50 -0.59
N GLN A 38 15.68 -4.20 0.52
CA GLN A 38 14.61 -4.65 1.41
C GLN A 38 13.77 -3.48 1.93
N ILE A 39 14.40 -2.38 2.36
CA ILE A 39 13.69 -1.17 2.78
C ILE A 39 12.82 -0.62 1.65
N SER A 40 13.34 -0.57 0.42
CA SER A 40 12.59 -0.11 -0.74
C SER A 40 11.38 -0.99 -1.03
N ASP A 41 11.55 -2.30 -1.04
CA ASP A 41 10.49 -3.28 -1.33
C ASP A 41 9.38 -3.22 -0.24
N LEU A 42 9.78 -3.08 1.03
CA LEU A 42 8.87 -2.89 2.16
C LEU A 42 8.08 -1.57 2.06
N ARG A 43 8.75 -0.46 1.70
CA ARG A 43 8.09 0.84 1.54
C ARG A 43 7.09 0.84 0.39
N GLU A 44 7.42 0.18 -0.72
CA GLU A 44 6.49 0.04 -1.84
C GLU A 44 5.26 -0.78 -1.41
N SER A 45 5.46 -1.85 -0.66
CA SER A 45 4.36 -2.67 -0.11
C SER A 45 3.42 -1.85 0.79
N VAL A 46 3.98 -1.00 1.66
CA VAL A 46 3.19 -0.10 2.52
C VAL A 46 2.44 0.93 1.68
N ARG A 47 3.12 1.52 0.70
CA ARG A 47 2.54 2.55 -0.17
C ARG A 47 1.34 2.00 -0.95
N VAL A 48 1.47 0.85 -1.59
CA VAL A 48 0.36 0.26 -2.35
C VAL A 48 -0.81 -0.09 -1.44
N HIS A 49 -0.55 -0.60 -0.24
CA HIS A 49 -1.61 -0.84 0.74
C HIS A 49 -2.37 0.46 1.10
N GLU A 50 -1.64 1.55 1.35
CA GLU A 50 -2.24 2.86 1.65
C GLU A 50 -3.04 3.42 0.47
N GLU A 51 -2.53 3.30 -0.76
CA GLU A 51 -3.21 3.72 -1.98
C GLU A 51 -4.53 2.96 -2.19
N LEU A 52 -4.52 1.63 -2.02
CA LEU A 52 -5.71 0.80 -2.12
C LEU A 52 -6.75 1.14 -1.04
N CYS A 53 -6.33 1.44 0.18
CA CYS A 53 -7.23 1.88 1.25
C CYS A 53 -7.86 3.23 0.95
N GLN A 54 -7.07 4.20 0.48
CA GLN A 54 -7.57 5.54 0.15
C GLN A 54 -8.60 5.47 -0.99
N GLU A 55 -8.32 4.69 -2.03
CA GLU A 55 -9.23 4.51 -3.16
C GLU A 55 -10.55 3.84 -2.73
N ALA A 56 -10.49 2.89 -1.80
CA ALA A 56 -11.69 2.30 -1.21
C ALA A 56 -12.53 3.32 -0.43
N GLU A 57 -11.88 4.21 0.33
CA GLU A 57 -12.55 5.30 1.06
C GLU A 57 -13.20 6.29 0.10
N ASP A 58 -12.50 6.66 -0.98
CA ASP A 58 -12.99 7.60 -1.99
C ASP A 58 -14.22 7.03 -2.72
N ILE A 59 -14.15 5.78 -3.18
CA ILE A 59 -15.29 5.07 -3.82
C ILE A 59 -16.48 4.96 -2.85
N CYS A 60 -16.23 4.68 -1.57
CA CYS A 60 -17.29 4.64 -0.56
C CYS A 60 -17.96 6.02 -0.40
N GLY A 61 -17.18 7.10 -0.42
CA GLY A 61 -17.69 8.46 -0.40
C GLY A 61 -18.54 8.79 -1.63
N LEU A 62 -18.08 8.40 -2.83
CA LEU A 62 -18.81 8.58 -4.07
C LEU A 62 -20.14 7.82 -4.07
N LEU A 63 -20.15 6.55 -3.66
CA LEU A 63 -21.39 5.76 -3.55
C LEU A 63 -22.40 6.37 -2.58
N GLN A 64 -21.93 6.99 -1.49
CA GLN A 64 -22.82 7.70 -0.57
C GLN A 64 -23.43 8.94 -1.22
N LEU A 65 -22.66 9.67 -2.01
CA LEU A 65 -23.14 10.83 -2.76
C LEU A 65 -24.18 10.42 -3.80
N THR A 66 -23.93 9.34 -4.56
CA THR A 66 -24.88 8.88 -5.60
C THR A 66 -26.24 8.52 -5.02
N VAL A 67 -26.26 7.91 -3.83
CA VAL A 67 -27.49 7.56 -3.11
C VAL A 67 -28.23 8.81 -2.61
N GLN A 68 -27.50 9.85 -2.19
CA GLN A 68 -28.09 11.11 -1.74
C GLN A 68 -28.68 11.92 -2.88
N GLU A 69 -28.02 11.89 -4.04
CA GLU A 69 -28.42 12.67 -5.23
C GLU A 69 -29.34 11.89 -6.19
N ASP A 70 -29.60 10.60 -5.93
CA ASP A 70 -30.34 9.67 -6.81
C ASP A 70 -29.74 9.60 -8.23
N ASP A 71 -28.41 9.72 -8.32
CA ASP A 71 -27.68 9.71 -9.58
C ASP A 71 -27.30 8.27 -9.97
N GLN A 72 -28.11 7.66 -10.84
CA GLN A 72 -27.89 6.30 -11.31
C GLN A 72 -26.74 6.17 -12.30
N GLU A 73 -26.39 7.23 -13.02
CA GLU A 73 -25.30 7.21 -13.99
C GLU A 73 -23.97 7.17 -13.25
N LEU A 74 -23.78 8.11 -12.30
CA LEU A 74 -22.62 8.13 -11.43
C LEU A 74 -22.50 6.87 -10.57
N TYR A 75 -23.62 6.29 -10.13
CA TYR A 75 -23.62 5.02 -9.39
C TYR A 75 -23.02 3.88 -10.23
N GLN A 76 -23.39 3.78 -11.51
CA GLN A 76 -22.85 2.72 -12.39
C GLN A 76 -21.35 2.90 -12.61
N GLU A 77 -20.89 4.11 -12.89
CA GLU A 77 -19.46 4.42 -13.04
C GLU A 77 -18.67 4.06 -11.77
N THR A 78 -19.18 4.46 -10.61
CA THR A 78 -18.53 4.18 -9.31
C THR A 78 -18.47 2.68 -8.99
N VAL A 79 -19.48 1.91 -9.42
CA VAL A 79 -19.48 0.44 -9.27
C VAL A 79 -18.44 -0.21 -10.19
N GLU A 80 -18.22 0.31 -11.39
CA GLU A 80 -17.15 -0.17 -12.28
C GLU A 80 -15.77 0.07 -11.66
N GLU A 81 -15.54 1.26 -11.09
CA GLU A 81 -14.31 1.58 -10.36
C GLU A 81 -14.09 0.63 -9.17
N LEU A 82 -15.15 0.29 -8.43
CA LEU A 82 -15.07 -0.68 -7.32
C LEU A 82 -14.63 -2.07 -7.80
N VAL A 83 -15.12 -2.51 -8.96
CA VAL A 83 -14.72 -3.80 -9.55
C VAL A 83 -13.26 -3.78 -9.98
N GLU A 84 -12.76 -2.67 -10.51
CA GLU A 84 -11.34 -2.51 -10.84
C GLU A 84 -10.46 -2.52 -9.59
N LEU A 85 -10.88 -1.81 -8.53
CA LEU A 85 -10.20 -1.83 -7.25
C LEU A 85 -10.15 -3.24 -6.66
N GLN A 86 -11.25 -4.00 -6.72
CA GLN A 86 -11.28 -5.39 -6.26
C GLN A 86 -10.25 -6.26 -7.00
N LYS A 87 -10.17 -6.15 -8.33
CA LYS A 87 -9.17 -6.90 -9.12
C LYS A 87 -7.74 -6.54 -8.72
N ARG A 88 -7.46 -5.26 -8.47
CA ARG A 88 -6.15 -4.80 -8.00
C ARG A 88 -5.81 -5.35 -6.62
N PHE A 89 -6.78 -5.47 -5.73
CA PHE A 89 -6.59 -6.15 -4.45
C PHE A 89 -6.25 -7.64 -4.63
N GLU A 90 -6.97 -8.35 -5.50
CA GLU A 90 -6.75 -9.77 -5.79
C GLU A 90 -5.38 -10.03 -6.43
N ASP A 91 -4.98 -9.22 -7.41
CA ASP A 91 -3.66 -9.31 -8.06
C ASP A 91 -2.50 -9.05 -7.08
N TYR A 92 -2.75 -8.26 -6.03
CA TYR A 92 -1.73 -7.91 -5.04
C TYR A 92 -1.65 -8.91 -3.87
N GLU A 93 -2.63 -9.80 -3.73
CA GLU A 93 -2.63 -10.90 -2.75
C GLU A 93 -1.89 -12.17 -3.25
N LEU A 94 -1.62 -12.27 -4.56
CA LEU A 94 -1.13 -13.44 -5.30
C LEU A 94 0.39 -13.41 -5.57
#